data_AF-A0A0V1I4D4-F1
#
_entry.id   AF-A0A0V1I4D4-F1
#
_cell.length_a   1.000
_cell.length_b   1.000
_cell.length_c   1.000
_cell.angle_alpha   90.00
_cell.angle_beta   90.00
_cell.angle_gamma   90.00
#
_symmetry.space_group_name_H-M   'P 1'
#
loop_
_entity.id
_entity.type
_entity.pdbx_description
1 polymer ?
#
loop_
_entity_poly.entity_id
_entity_poly.type
_entity_poly.pdbx_seq_one_letter_code
_entity_poly.pdbx_strand_id
1 'polypeptide(L)'
;MQLQTEVKRKFTLRTALHLAIETLEGISDLHRAGFLHRDIKPANFAIGLPPNCRQIYILDFGMSRKYLKKDGRHRRPRETAKFRGTPFYASPVALKEGEQARRDDVWAWFFMTIEFTVEKLPWDKTLYRGATLREKLKDMAEDRQFYVENSDKLLTGCPKQFFLIHEHLSKLQYSDAPDYEAIINAIKAIYIDQGIDMNSPLQYEN
;
A
#
# COMPACT_ATOMS: atom_id res chain seq x y z
N MET A 1 22.76 -0.70 -29.25
CA MET A 1 21.79 0.38 -28.98
C MET A 1 20.72 -0.18 -28.05
N GLN A 2 20.97 -0.13 -26.73
CA GLN A 2 19.99 -0.56 -25.73
C GLN A 2 18.97 0.56 -25.58
N LEU A 3 17.78 0.37 -26.14
CA LEU A 3 16.60 1.10 -25.69
C LEU A 3 16.29 0.56 -24.28
N GLN A 4 16.86 1.18 -23.25
CA GLN A 4 16.23 1.16 -21.94
C GLN A 4 14.91 1.90 -22.12
N THR A 5 13.85 1.16 -22.47
CA THR A 5 12.49 1.64 -22.28
C THR A 5 12.36 1.93 -20.80
N GLU A 6 12.41 3.21 -20.46
CA GLU A 6 12.18 3.69 -19.10
C GLU A 6 10.82 3.11 -18.68
N VAL A 7 10.84 2.14 -17.77
CA VAL A 7 9.62 1.53 -17.26
C VAL A 7 8.89 2.62 -16.49
N LYS A 8 7.89 3.23 -17.13
CA LYS A 8 7.04 4.23 -16.47
C LYS A 8 6.39 3.56 -15.26
N ARG A 9 6.62 4.13 -14.08
CA ARG A 9 6.00 3.66 -12.82
C ARG A 9 4.52 4.02 -12.72
N LYS A 10 4.06 4.89 -13.62
CA LYS A 10 2.67 5.32 -13.74
C LYS A 10 1.87 4.42 -14.66
N PHE A 11 0.71 3.99 -14.19
CA PHE A 11 -0.31 3.35 -15.02
C PHE A 11 -1.32 4.38 -15.55
N THR A 12 -2.10 3.99 -16.56
CA THR A 12 -3.36 4.69 -16.83
C THR A 12 -4.22 4.71 -15.57
N LEU A 13 -4.99 5.79 -15.34
CA LEU A 13 -5.82 5.89 -14.14
C LEU A 13 -6.78 4.69 -14.04
N ARG A 14 -7.38 4.27 -15.16
CA ARG A 14 -8.18 3.04 -15.26
C ARG A 14 -7.44 1.82 -14.67
N THR A 15 -6.20 1.59 -15.05
CA THR A 15 -5.41 0.43 -14.60
C THR A 15 -5.00 0.57 -13.14
N ALA A 16 -4.56 1.76 -12.71
CA ALA A 16 -4.17 2.03 -11.33
C ALA A 16 -5.32 1.74 -10.35
N LEU A 17 -6.55 2.19 -10.67
CA LEU A 17 -7.72 1.98 -9.83
C LEU A 17 -8.12 0.49 -9.72
N HIS A 18 -7.96 -0.28 -10.79
CA HIS A 18 -8.22 -1.72 -10.78
C HIS A 18 -7.20 -2.49 -9.97
N LEU A 19 -5.91 -2.19 -10.17
CA LEU A 19 -4.85 -2.76 -9.35
C LEU A 19 -5.07 -2.42 -7.87
N ALA A 20 -5.48 -1.20 -7.56
CA ALA A 20 -5.79 -0.79 -6.19
C ALA A 20 -6.91 -1.65 -5.56
N ILE A 21 -8.01 -1.88 -6.28
CA ILE A 21 -9.13 -2.72 -5.80
C ILE A 21 -8.66 -4.16 -5.59
N GLU A 22 -8.12 -4.82 -6.62
CA GLU A 22 -7.76 -6.25 -6.57
C GLU A 22 -6.71 -6.53 -5.50
N THR A 23 -5.70 -5.67 -5.37
CA THR A 23 -4.64 -5.83 -4.35
C THR A 23 -5.18 -5.61 -2.94
N LEU A 24 -6.12 -4.68 -2.73
CA LEU A 24 -6.74 -4.46 -1.42
C LEU A 24 -7.64 -5.62 -1.02
N GLU A 25 -8.39 -6.19 -1.97
CA GLU A 25 -9.22 -7.37 -1.74
C GLU A 25 -8.35 -8.57 -1.30
N GLY A 26 -7.25 -8.83 -1.99
CA GLY A 26 -6.29 -9.86 -1.58
C GLY A 26 -5.71 -9.61 -0.18
N ILE A 27 -5.39 -8.35 0.17
CA ILE A 27 -4.92 -7.98 1.51
C ILE A 27 -6.03 -8.23 2.55
N SER A 28 -7.28 -7.88 2.23
CA SER A 28 -8.44 -8.13 3.09
C SER A 28 -8.60 -9.62 3.37
N ASP A 29 -8.47 -10.47 2.36
CA ASP A 29 -8.54 -11.93 2.50
C ASP A 29 -7.42 -12.49 3.38
N LEU A 30 -6.18 -12.02 3.19
CA LEU A 30 -5.06 -12.39 4.05
C LEU A 30 -5.31 -12.01 5.51
N HIS A 31 -5.86 -10.82 5.74
CA HIS A 31 -6.20 -10.33 7.07
C HIS A 31 -7.35 -11.11 7.71
N ARG A 32 -8.36 -11.51 6.93
CA ARG A 32 -9.45 -12.40 7.38
C ARG A 32 -8.92 -13.78 7.77
N ALA A 33 -7.91 -14.29 7.06
CA ALA A 33 -7.20 -15.51 7.44
C ALA A 33 -6.32 -15.36 8.72
N GLY A 34 -6.21 -14.15 9.27
CA GLY A 34 -5.53 -13.88 10.54
C GLY A 34 -4.03 -13.60 10.41
N PHE A 35 -3.56 -13.29 9.20
CA PHE A 35 -2.17 -12.97 8.90
C PHE A 35 -2.01 -11.52 8.46
N LEU A 36 -0.81 -10.97 8.67
CA LEU A 36 -0.31 -9.74 8.06
C LEU A 36 0.72 -10.12 7.02
N HIS A 37 0.84 -9.37 5.93
CA HIS A 37 1.88 -9.58 4.92
C HIS A 37 3.23 -8.99 5.34
N ARG A 38 3.22 -7.73 5.81
CA ARG A 38 4.38 -6.94 6.26
C ARG A 38 5.44 -6.59 5.21
N ASP A 39 5.16 -6.81 3.93
CA ASP A 39 6.04 -6.41 2.81
C ASP A 39 5.21 -6.12 1.55
N ILE A 40 4.13 -5.36 1.72
CA ILE A 40 3.28 -4.92 0.60
C ILE A 40 4.07 -3.98 -0.31
N LYS A 41 4.25 -4.38 -1.56
CA LYS A 41 4.95 -3.63 -2.62
C LYS A 41 4.60 -4.21 -4.00
N PRO A 42 4.76 -3.46 -5.11
CA PRO A 42 4.39 -3.93 -6.45
C PRO A 42 4.98 -5.30 -6.82
N ALA A 43 6.24 -5.56 -6.48
CA ALA A 43 6.93 -6.80 -6.83
C ALA A 43 6.36 -8.06 -6.15
N ASN A 44 5.55 -7.91 -5.10
CA ASN A 44 4.88 -9.01 -4.41
C ASN A 44 3.44 -9.23 -4.91
N PHE A 45 3.08 -8.63 -6.04
CA PHE A 45 1.83 -8.89 -6.73
C PHE A 45 2.10 -9.31 -8.17
N ALA A 46 1.27 -10.21 -8.69
CA ALA A 46 1.36 -10.65 -10.08
C ALA A 46 -0.02 -10.73 -10.74
N ILE A 47 -0.04 -10.47 -12.04
CA ILE A 47 -1.23 -10.61 -12.87
C ILE A 47 -1.47 -12.10 -13.12
N GLY A 48 -2.74 -12.52 -13.08
CA GLY A 48 -3.15 -13.87 -13.43
C GLY A 48 -2.83 -14.23 -14.89
N LEU A 49 -2.66 -15.53 -15.15
CA LEU A 49 -2.55 -16.03 -16.53
C LEU A 49 -3.94 -16.14 -17.16
N PRO A 50 -4.05 -16.16 -18.50
CA PRO A 50 -5.32 -16.41 -19.18
C PRO A 50 -6.03 -17.66 -18.63
N PRO A 51 -7.35 -17.60 -18.38
CA PRO A 51 -8.31 -16.52 -18.68
C PRO A 51 -8.41 -15.43 -17.58
N ASN A 52 -7.59 -15.49 -16.53
CA ASN A 52 -7.70 -14.68 -15.32
C ASN A 52 -6.79 -13.43 -15.34
N CYS A 53 -6.51 -12.84 -16.51
CA CYS A 53 -5.59 -11.70 -16.66
C CYS A 53 -6.00 -10.44 -15.90
N ARG A 54 -7.24 -10.36 -15.39
CA ARG A 54 -7.71 -9.25 -14.55
C ARG A 54 -7.54 -9.51 -13.05
N GLN A 55 -7.28 -10.75 -12.64
CA GLN A 55 -7.08 -11.08 -11.23
C GLN A 55 -5.64 -10.80 -10.82
N ILE A 56 -5.45 -10.25 -9.62
CA ILE A 56 -4.12 -9.98 -9.04
C ILE A 56 -3.86 -10.92 -7.86
N TYR A 57 -2.70 -11.57 -7.88
CA TYR A 57 -2.30 -12.56 -6.88
C TYR A 57 -1.22 -11.99 -5.96
N ILE A 58 -1.36 -12.26 -4.66
CA ILE A 58 -0.33 -11.95 -3.65
C ILE A 58 0.74 -13.03 -3.66
N LEU A 59 2.00 -12.59 -3.67
CA LEU A 59 3.20 -13.42 -3.64
C LEU A 59 4.01 -13.16 -2.36
N ASP A 60 5.00 -14.03 -2.10
CA ASP A 60 6.00 -13.89 -1.03
C ASP A 60 5.45 -13.63 0.39
N PHE A 61 5.03 -14.72 1.03
CA PHE A 61 4.62 -14.73 2.43
C PHE A 61 5.81 -14.85 3.41
N GLY A 62 7.06 -14.68 2.97
CA GLY A 62 8.25 -14.89 3.81
C GLY A 62 8.34 -13.95 5.03
N MET A 63 7.73 -12.77 4.94
CA MET A 63 7.65 -11.79 6.04
C MET A 63 6.33 -11.84 6.81
N SER A 64 5.40 -12.68 6.36
CA SER A 64 4.05 -12.74 6.91
C SER A 64 4.04 -13.17 8.37
N ARG A 65 3.04 -12.70 9.11
CA ARG A 65 2.93 -13.00 10.54
C ARG A 65 1.49 -13.11 10.98
N LYS A 66 1.19 -14.15 11.74
CA LYS A 66 -0.12 -14.31 12.38
C LYS A 66 -0.33 -13.23 13.44
N TYR A 67 -1.32 -12.35 13.26
CA TYR A 67 -1.68 -11.31 14.24
C TYR A 67 -2.80 -11.75 15.18
N LEU A 68 -3.57 -12.77 14.80
CA LEU A 68 -4.57 -13.40 15.65
C LEU A 68 -4.01 -14.56 16.47
N LYS A 69 -4.58 -14.75 17.66
CA LYS A 69 -4.44 -15.98 18.45
C LYS A 69 -5.37 -17.07 17.92
N LYS A 70 -5.26 -18.29 18.46
CA LYS A 70 -6.17 -19.40 18.11
C LYS A 70 -7.63 -19.10 18.48
N ASP A 71 -7.85 -18.28 19.51
CA ASP A 71 -9.16 -17.84 20.00
C ASP A 71 -9.69 -16.59 19.28
N GLY A 72 -9.08 -16.18 18.16
CA GLY A 72 -9.50 -15.01 17.39
C GLY A 72 -9.13 -13.66 17.99
N ARG A 73 -8.52 -13.60 19.19
CA ARG A 73 -8.09 -12.32 19.78
C ARG A 73 -6.85 -11.76 19.10
N HIS A 74 -6.78 -10.45 18.99
CA HIS A 74 -5.58 -9.76 18.54
C HIS A 74 -4.42 -10.03 19.50
N ARG A 75 -3.23 -10.32 18.96
CA ARG A 75 -2.01 -10.42 19.77
C ARG A 75 -1.65 -9.04 20.33
N ARG A 76 -1.06 -9.02 21.52
CA ARG A 76 -0.53 -7.78 22.11
C ARG A 76 0.68 -7.32 21.30
N PRO A 77 0.89 -6.00 21.15
CA PRO A 77 2.06 -5.50 20.47
C PRO A 77 3.32 -5.85 21.27
N ARG A 78 4.39 -6.22 20.56
CA ARG A 78 5.72 -6.27 21.16
C ARG A 78 6.22 -4.85 21.39
N GLU A 79 7.05 -4.68 22.42
CA GLU A 79 7.75 -3.41 22.69
C GLU A 79 8.69 -3.03 21.55
N THR A 80 9.32 -4.02 20.92
CA THR A 80 10.15 -3.80 19.72
C THR A 80 9.94 -4.91 18.71
N ALA A 81 9.79 -4.51 17.46
CA ALA A 81 9.62 -5.37 16.30
C ALA A 81 10.61 -4.93 15.22
N LYS A 82 11.82 -5.52 15.24
CA LYS A 82 12.86 -5.22 14.24
C LYS A 82 12.30 -5.18 12.83
N PHE A 83 12.57 -4.09 12.13
CA PHE A 83 12.07 -3.90 10.77
C PHE A 83 12.59 -4.99 9.84
N ARG A 84 11.69 -5.52 9.01
CA ARG A 84 11.97 -6.43 7.90
C ARG A 84 11.05 -6.05 6.75
N GLY A 85 11.53 -6.13 5.52
CA GLY A 85 10.79 -5.76 4.32
C GLY A 85 11.43 -4.58 3.61
N THR A 86 10.64 -3.94 2.75
CA THR A 86 11.08 -2.89 1.84
C THR A 86 10.76 -1.50 2.42
N PRO A 87 11.75 -0.68 2.81
CA PRO A 87 11.49 0.60 3.49
C PRO A 87 10.67 1.61 2.67
N PHE A 88 10.68 1.49 1.34
CA PHE A 88 10.10 2.48 0.44
C PHE A 88 8.58 2.65 0.59
N TYR A 89 7.86 1.55 0.82
CA TYR A 89 6.40 1.55 1.05
C TYR A 89 6.04 1.32 2.52
N ALA A 90 7.01 1.18 3.43
CA ALA A 90 6.72 0.85 4.82
C ALA A 90 6.03 2.01 5.56
N SER A 91 5.10 1.66 6.45
CA SER A 91 4.43 2.63 7.33
C SER A 91 5.42 3.29 8.30
N PRO A 92 5.09 4.48 8.85
CA PRO A 92 5.91 5.11 9.89
C PRO A 92 6.14 4.19 11.10
N VAL A 93 5.12 3.40 11.50
CA VAL A 93 5.21 2.47 12.63
C VAL A 93 6.20 1.35 12.33
N ALA A 94 6.15 0.76 11.13
CA ALA A 94 7.07 -0.30 10.75
C ALA A 94 8.53 0.20 10.74
N LEU A 95 8.78 1.40 10.18
CA LEU A 95 10.11 2.01 10.11
C LEU A 95 10.67 2.38 11.50
N LYS A 96 9.79 2.73 12.45
CA LYS A 96 10.13 2.96 13.88
C LYS A 96 10.33 1.65 14.67
N GLU A 97 10.35 0.49 14.02
CA GLU A 97 10.42 -0.83 14.66
C GLU A 97 9.25 -1.09 15.63
N GLY A 98 8.11 -0.45 15.39
CA GLY A 98 6.86 -0.71 16.09
C GLY A 98 6.19 -1.99 15.60
N GLU A 99 5.33 -2.56 16.43
CA GLU A 99 4.57 -3.74 16.03
C GLU A 99 3.56 -3.39 14.92
N GLN A 100 3.73 -4.06 13.78
CA GLN A 100 2.82 -3.91 12.64
C GLN A 100 1.47 -4.58 12.92
N ALA A 101 0.43 -3.97 12.38
CA ALA A 101 -0.94 -4.46 12.35
C ALA A 101 -1.53 -4.29 10.94
N ARG A 102 -2.82 -4.60 10.80
CA ARG A 102 -3.54 -4.51 9.52
C ARG A 102 -3.41 -3.12 8.88
N ARG A 103 -3.45 -2.05 9.68
CA ARG A 103 -3.30 -0.67 9.21
C ARG A 103 -1.97 -0.44 8.48
N ASP A 104 -0.92 -1.16 8.86
CA ASP A 104 0.42 -0.96 8.29
C ASP A 104 0.54 -1.55 6.89
N ASP A 105 -0.07 -2.72 6.66
CA ASP A 105 -0.19 -3.30 5.32
C ASP A 105 -1.05 -2.39 4.40
N VAL A 106 -2.12 -1.78 4.94
CA VAL A 106 -2.98 -0.88 4.16
C VAL A 106 -2.32 0.48 3.90
N TRP A 107 -1.50 1.01 4.82
CA TRP A 107 -0.67 2.19 4.54
C TRP A 107 0.32 1.93 3.41
N ALA A 108 0.98 0.78 3.43
CA ALA A 108 1.89 0.37 2.36
C ALA A 108 1.18 0.21 1.01
N TRP A 109 -0.01 -0.42 1.01
CA TRP A 109 -0.89 -0.48 -0.16
C TRP A 109 -1.29 0.91 -0.67
N PHE A 110 -1.57 1.85 0.24
CA PHE A 110 -1.99 3.19 -0.15
C PHE A 110 -0.84 3.97 -0.81
N PHE A 111 0.39 3.87 -0.27
CA PHE A 111 1.57 4.46 -0.91
C PHE A 111 1.83 3.85 -2.30
N MET A 112 1.70 2.53 -2.44
CA MET A 112 1.79 1.85 -3.74
C MET A 112 0.72 2.38 -4.71
N THR A 113 -0.52 2.55 -4.25
CA THR A 113 -1.64 3.06 -5.05
C THR A 113 -1.43 4.52 -5.49
N ILE A 114 -0.84 5.36 -4.63
CA ILE A 114 -0.43 6.72 -4.98
C ILE A 114 0.62 6.68 -6.10
N GLU A 115 1.67 5.88 -5.97
CA GLU A 115 2.71 5.75 -7.01
C GLU A 115 2.12 5.31 -8.35
N PHE A 116 1.23 4.32 -8.37
CA PHE A 116 0.55 3.87 -9.59
C PHE A 116 -0.24 4.99 -10.27
N THR A 117 -0.77 5.93 -9.48
CA THR A 117 -1.66 7.00 -9.93
C THR A 117 -0.87 8.24 -10.40
N VAL A 118 0.15 8.65 -9.65
CA VAL A 118 0.89 9.91 -9.88
C VAL A 118 2.38 9.72 -10.16
N GLU A 119 2.82 8.50 -10.47
CA GLU A 119 4.18 8.09 -10.84
C GLU A 119 5.23 8.04 -9.73
N LYS A 120 5.06 8.83 -8.68
CA LYS A 120 6.07 9.01 -7.64
C LYS A 120 5.44 9.19 -6.27
N LEU A 121 6.20 8.78 -5.26
CA LEU A 121 5.95 9.19 -3.88
C LEU A 121 6.75 10.46 -3.56
N PRO A 122 6.34 11.26 -2.57
CA PRO A 122 7.05 12.48 -2.21
C PRO A 122 8.53 12.26 -1.85
N TRP A 123 8.87 11.07 -1.35
CA TRP A 123 10.22 10.68 -0.97
C TRP A 123 11.02 9.92 -2.04
N ASP A 124 10.54 9.83 -3.29
CA ASP A 124 11.18 9.05 -4.36
C ASP A 124 12.65 9.45 -4.63
N LYS A 125 12.98 10.74 -4.41
CA LYS A 125 14.33 11.29 -4.60
C LYS A 125 15.01 11.70 -3.29
N THR A 126 14.43 11.38 -2.14
CA THR A 126 14.98 11.75 -0.84
C THR A 126 16.19 10.88 -0.51
N LEU A 127 17.31 11.53 -0.18
CA LEU A 127 18.53 10.86 0.25
C LEU A 127 18.65 10.88 1.77
N TYR A 128 18.54 9.70 2.39
CA TYR A 128 18.70 9.53 3.84
C TYR A 128 20.17 9.29 4.20
N ARG A 129 20.76 10.23 4.95
CA ARG A 129 22.21 10.30 5.20
C ARG A 129 22.66 9.70 6.53
N GLY A 130 21.77 9.04 7.28
CA GLY A 130 22.16 8.29 8.48
C GLY A 130 23.36 7.36 8.24
N ALA A 131 24.29 7.31 9.19
CA ALA A 131 25.54 6.54 9.06
C ALA A 131 25.26 5.02 9.10
N THR A 132 24.25 4.62 9.86
CA THR A 132 23.80 3.23 10.01
C THR A 132 22.45 3.00 9.32
N LEU A 133 22.11 1.74 9.03
CA LEU A 133 20.78 1.38 8.54
C LEU A 133 19.68 1.84 9.50
N ARG A 134 19.92 1.72 10.81
CA ARG A 134 18.94 2.12 11.84
C ARG A 134 18.65 3.61 11.81
N GLU A 135 19.68 4.44 11.66
CA GLU A 135 19.52 5.90 11.53
C GLU A 135 18.79 6.24 10.24
N LYS A 136 19.13 5.60 9.11
CA LYS A 136 18.39 5.79 7.85
C LYS A 136 16.92 5.43 7.98
N LEU A 137 16.58 4.32 8.65
CA LEU A 137 15.19 3.93 8.90
C LEU A 137 14.46 4.93 9.79
N LYS A 138 15.15 5.54 10.75
CA LYS A 138 14.59 6.60 11.60
C LYS A 138 14.29 7.86 10.78
N ASP A 139 15.25 8.35 9.98
CA ASP A 139 15.07 9.50 9.08
C ASP A 139 13.90 9.24 8.13
N MET A 140 13.84 8.04 7.57
CA MET A 140 12.75 7.58 6.73
C MET A 140 11.40 7.60 7.44
N ALA A 141 11.35 7.18 8.70
CA ALA A 141 10.12 7.15 9.47
C ALA A 141 9.60 8.55 9.80
N GLU A 142 10.48 9.49 10.10
CA GLU A 142 10.13 10.89 10.35
C GLU A 142 9.58 11.54 9.07
N ASP A 143 10.22 11.30 7.93
CA ASP A 143 9.75 11.75 6.62
C ASP A 143 8.37 11.15 6.26
N ARG A 144 8.19 9.83 6.48
CA ARG A 144 6.89 9.17 6.27
C ARG A 144 5.81 9.72 7.20
N GLN A 145 6.15 9.98 8.47
CA GLN A 145 5.23 10.55 9.45
C GLN A 145 4.76 11.93 8.98
N PHE A 146 5.68 12.78 8.53
CA PHE A 146 5.35 14.12 8.03
C PHE A 146 4.31 14.06 6.91
N TYR A 147 4.49 13.21 5.90
CA TYR A 147 3.52 13.10 4.81
C TYR A 147 2.20 12.48 5.24
N VAL A 148 2.20 11.50 6.14
CA VAL A 148 0.96 10.95 6.71
C VAL A 148 0.18 12.01 7.48
N GLU A 149 0.85 12.96 8.13
CA GLU A 149 0.20 14.06 8.86
C GLU A 149 -0.18 15.25 7.95
N ASN A 150 0.38 15.33 6.74
CA ASN A 150 0.16 16.41 5.79
C ASN A 150 -0.43 15.85 4.49
N SER A 151 -1.72 15.50 4.52
CA SER A 151 -2.43 14.85 3.41
C SER A 151 -2.39 15.65 2.11
N ASP A 152 -2.42 16.98 2.18
CA ASP A 152 -2.30 17.88 1.03
C ASP A 152 -0.98 17.68 0.27
N LYS A 153 0.12 17.46 1.00
CA LYS A 153 1.46 17.20 0.42
C LYS A 153 1.58 15.77 -0.07
N LEU A 154 1.06 14.80 0.68
CA LEU A 154 1.10 13.38 0.29
C LEU A 154 0.27 13.11 -0.97
N LEU A 155 -0.92 13.72 -1.08
CA LEU A 155 -1.91 13.44 -2.11
C LEU A 155 -1.86 14.43 -3.28
N THR A 156 -0.76 15.14 -3.45
CA THR A 156 -0.59 16.08 -4.57
C THR A 156 -0.79 15.35 -5.91
N GLY A 157 -1.76 15.80 -6.70
CA GLY A 157 -2.11 15.23 -8.01
C GLY A 157 -2.96 13.95 -7.97
N CYS A 158 -3.35 13.47 -6.79
CA CYS A 158 -4.25 12.32 -6.65
C CYS A 158 -5.73 12.74 -6.78
N PRO A 159 -6.63 11.82 -7.17
CA PRO A 159 -8.08 12.05 -7.11
C PRO A 159 -8.55 12.44 -5.70
N LYS A 160 -9.52 13.35 -5.61
CA LYS A 160 -10.03 13.89 -4.33
C LYS A 160 -10.52 12.81 -3.34
N GLN A 161 -10.96 11.66 -3.85
CA GLN A 161 -11.44 10.53 -3.05
C GLN A 161 -10.32 9.89 -2.22
N PHE A 162 -9.05 10.08 -2.59
CA PHE A 162 -7.91 9.60 -1.79
C PHE A 162 -7.86 10.27 -0.42
N PHE A 163 -8.40 11.48 -0.25
CA PHE A 163 -8.50 12.13 1.07
C PHE A 163 -9.43 11.35 2.03
N LEU A 164 -10.49 10.71 1.51
CA LEU A 164 -11.37 9.86 2.33
C LEU A 164 -10.64 8.60 2.83
N ILE A 165 -9.82 8.01 1.96
CA ILE A 165 -8.99 6.84 2.30
C ILE A 165 -7.96 7.24 3.35
N HIS A 166 -7.24 8.35 3.12
CA HIS A 166 -6.27 8.89 4.07
C HIS A 166 -6.90 9.19 5.44
N GLU A 167 -8.05 9.85 5.47
CA GLU A 167 -8.77 10.19 6.71
C GLU A 167 -9.13 8.91 7.48
N HIS A 168 -9.61 7.87 6.79
CA HIS A 168 -9.90 6.58 7.39
C HIS A 168 -8.63 5.95 7.99
N LEU A 169 -7.55 5.83 7.23
CA LEU A 169 -6.31 5.20 7.68
C LEU A 169 -5.64 5.93 8.85
N SER A 170 -5.77 7.26 8.89
CA SER A 170 -5.18 8.11 9.94
C SER A 170 -5.85 7.92 11.30
N LYS A 171 -7.10 7.42 11.34
CA LYS A 171 -7.84 7.17 12.58
C LYS A 171 -7.60 5.78 13.17
N LEU A 172 -7.06 4.84 12.38
CA LEU A 172 -6.91 3.44 12.78
C LEU A 172 -5.89 3.24 13.90
N GLN A 173 -6.32 2.58 14.96
CA GLN A 173 -5.50 2.10 16.06
C GLN A 173 -4.92 0.71 15.78
N TYR A 174 -4.02 0.24 16.64
CA TYR A 174 -3.29 -1.01 16.46
C TYR A 174 -4.19 -2.23 16.23
N SER A 175 -5.29 -2.34 16.98
CA SER A 175 -6.20 -3.50 16.90
C SER A 175 -7.36 -3.30 15.95
N ASP A 176 -7.48 -2.15 15.29
CA ASP A 176 -8.64 -1.84 14.47
C ASP A 176 -8.64 -2.66 13.18
N ALA A 177 -9.82 -2.95 12.67
CA ALA A 177 -9.99 -3.49 11.33
C ALA A 177 -10.19 -2.29 10.38
N PRO A 178 -9.35 -2.14 9.34
CA PRO A 178 -9.65 -1.23 8.25
C PRO A 178 -11.02 -1.55 7.64
N ASP A 179 -11.77 -0.51 7.28
CA ASP A 179 -13.01 -0.63 6.53
C ASP A 179 -12.69 -0.78 5.05
N TYR A 180 -12.35 -2.01 4.66
CA TYR A 180 -11.97 -2.35 3.29
C TYR A 180 -13.04 -1.96 2.28
N GLU A 181 -14.32 -2.12 2.64
CA GLU A 181 -15.43 -1.80 1.76
C GLU A 181 -15.54 -0.30 1.53
N ALA A 182 -15.43 0.53 2.58
CA ALA A 182 -15.41 1.98 2.43
C ALA A 182 -14.23 2.47 1.57
N ILE A 183 -13.05 1.86 1.72
CA ILE A 183 -11.88 2.18 0.89
C ILE A 183 -12.15 1.81 -0.58
N ILE A 184 -12.67 0.61 -0.86
CA ILE A 184 -13.04 0.18 -2.22
C ILE A 184 -14.09 1.11 -2.82
N ASN A 185 -15.10 1.52 -2.04
CA ASN A 185 -16.13 2.44 -2.50
C ASN A 185 -15.58 3.83 -2.81
N ALA A 186 -14.60 4.32 -2.04
CA ALA A 186 -13.89 5.55 -2.36
C ALA A 186 -13.13 5.44 -3.70
N ILE A 187 -12.50 4.29 -4.00
CA ILE A 187 -11.85 4.04 -5.29
C ILE A 187 -12.90 3.95 -6.43
N LYS A 188 -14.01 3.25 -6.23
CA LYS A 188 -15.11 3.15 -7.21
C LYS A 188 -15.74 4.51 -7.52
N ALA A 189 -15.83 5.40 -6.54
CA ALA A 189 -16.32 6.76 -6.77
C ALA A 189 -15.42 7.58 -7.72
N ILE A 190 -14.13 7.21 -7.88
CA ILE A 190 -13.23 7.85 -8.85
C ILE A 190 -13.62 7.47 -10.28
N TYR A 191 -14.03 6.23 -10.52
CA TYR A 191 -14.52 5.81 -11.85
C TYR A 191 -15.71 6.66 -12.29
N ILE A 192 -16.66 6.88 -11.39
CA ILE A 192 -17.87 7.68 -11.66
C ILE A 192 -17.49 9.14 -11.92
N ASP A 193 -16.70 9.75 -11.02
CA ASP A 193 -16.32 11.16 -11.10
C ASP A 193 -15.47 11.50 -12.34
N GLN A 194 -14.69 10.53 -12.83
CA GLN A 194 -13.82 10.68 -14.00
C GLN A 194 -14.43 10.11 -15.30
N GLY A 195 -15.65 9.59 -15.25
CA GLY A 195 -16.31 8.97 -16.42
C GLY A 195 -15.55 7.77 -17.00
N ILE A 196 -14.86 7.00 -16.16
CA ILE A 196 -14.07 5.84 -16.57
C ILE A 196 -14.96 4.59 -16.54
N ASP A 197 -15.08 3.89 -17.67
CA ASP A 197 -15.74 2.59 -17.71
C ASP A 197 -14.87 1.51 -17.03
N MET A 198 -15.40 0.86 -15.99
CA MET A 198 -14.75 -0.26 -15.31
C MET A 198 -14.51 -1.47 -16.22
N ASN A 199 -15.24 -1.61 -17.32
CA ASN A 199 -15.04 -2.73 -18.25
C ASN A 199 -14.04 -2.43 -19.36
N SER A 200 -13.66 -1.16 -19.53
CA SER A 200 -12.68 -0.74 -20.53
C SER A 200 -11.32 -1.46 -20.33
N PRO A 201 -10.58 -1.71 -21.42
CA PRO A 201 -9.34 -2.47 -21.38
C PRO A 201 -8.31 -1.90 -20.40
N LEU A 202 -7.59 -2.79 -19.73
CA LEU A 202 -6.42 -2.45 -18.91
C LEU A 202 -5.22 -2.14 -19.80
N GLN A 203 -4.24 -1.40 -19.28
CA GLN A 203 -3.05 -1.00 -20.03
C GLN A 203 -2.26 -2.19 -20.59
N TYR A 204 -2.31 -3.35 -19.91
CA TYR A 204 -1.62 -4.59 -20.31
C TYR A 204 -2.52 -5.57 -21.08
N GLU A 205 -3.76 -5.18 -21.40
CA GLU A 205 -4.66 -5.96 -22.26
C GLU A 205 -4.59 -5.53 -23.73
N ASN A 206 -3.82 -4.47 -24.03
CA ASN A 206 -3.64 -3.93 -25.38
C ASN A 206 -2.18 -4.06 -25.85
#